data_AF-A0A436WCY2-F1
#
_entry.id   AF-A0A436WCY2-F1
#
_cell.length_a   1.000
_cell.length_b   1.000
_cell.length_c   1.000
_cell.angle_alpha   90.00
_cell.angle_beta   90.00
_cell.angle_gamma   90.00
#
_symmetry.space_group_name_H-M   'P 1'
#
loop_
_entity.id
_entity.type
_entity.pdbx_description
1 polymer ?
#
loop_
_entity_poly.entity_id
_entity_poly.type
_entity_poly.pdbx_seq_one_letter_code
_entity_poly.pdbx_strand_id
1 'polypeptide(L)' 'SLAGRDGVALDGTLRAKAFRGENWLLTLTLDGGQEILVCIPAALADGCVELAASQRVTVYAPAQKVHVLPGAMA' A
#
# COMPACT_ATOMS: atom_id res chain seq x y z
N SER A 1 -6.13 -14.82 -1.92
CA SER A 1 -5.22 -13.68 -2.16
C SER A 1 -5.60 -13.03 -3.47
N LEU A 2 -5.98 -11.75 -3.47
CA LEU A 2 -6.49 -11.03 -4.65
C LEU A 2 -5.39 -10.58 -5.64
N ALA A 3 -4.12 -10.82 -5.32
CA ALA A 3 -2.98 -10.37 -6.13
C ALA A 3 -2.75 -11.19 -7.43
N GLY A 4 -3.49 -12.28 -7.67
CA GLY A 4 -3.12 -13.26 -8.68
C GLY A 4 -1.81 -14.00 -8.32
N ARG A 5 -1.30 -14.84 -9.23
CA ARG A 5 -0.04 -15.60 -9.00
C ARG A 5 1.22 -14.73 -9.01
N ASP A 6 1.16 -13.58 -9.69
CA ASP A 6 2.31 -12.70 -9.93
C ASP A 6 2.14 -11.32 -9.27
N GLY A 7 1.41 -11.26 -8.16
CA GLY A 7 1.22 -10.05 -7.38
C GLY A 7 1.97 -10.10 -6.05
N VAL A 8 2.58 -8.98 -5.68
CA VAL A 8 3.11 -8.77 -4.34
C VAL A 8 1.96 -8.29 -3.44
N ALA A 9 1.80 -8.95 -2.30
CA ALA A 9 0.89 -8.54 -1.24
C ALA A 9 1.72 -8.08 -0.03
N LEU A 10 1.40 -6.90 0.49
CA LEU A 10 2.02 -6.36 1.69
C LEU A 10 0.95 -6.11 2.74
N ASP A 11 1.06 -6.79 3.87
CA ASP A 11 0.18 -6.62 5.02
C ASP A 11 0.74 -5.57 5.98
N GLY A 12 -0.15 -4.70 6.47
CA GLY A 12 0.25 -3.67 7.42
C GLY A 12 -0.93 -3.01 8.11
N THR A 13 -0.59 -2.06 8.98
CA THR A 13 -1.53 -1.24 9.74
C THR A 13 -1.56 0.17 9.17
N LEU A 14 -2.74 0.68 8.82
CA LEU A 14 -2.93 2.04 8.34
C LEU A 14 -2.65 3.03 9.47
N ARG A 15 -1.64 3.88 9.29
CA ARG A 15 -1.27 4.92 10.26
C ARG A 15 -1.97 6.24 9.99
N ALA A 16 -2.01 6.63 8.72
CA ALA A 16 -2.59 7.89 8.29
C ALA A 16 -3.15 7.77 6.88
N LYS A 17 -4.14 8.61 6.58
CA LYS A 17 -4.66 8.79 5.23
C LYS A 17 -4.85 10.27 4.93
N ALA A 18 -4.59 10.67 3.70
CA ALA A 18 -4.80 12.04 3.24
C ALA A 18 -5.36 12.05 1.82
N PHE A 19 -6.39 12.84 1.59
CA PHE A 19 -6.88 13.14 0.25
C PHE A 19 -6.23 14.42 -0.28
N ARG A 20 -5.72 14.38 -1.51
CA ARG A 20 -5.02 15.49 -2.18
C ARG A 20 -5.69 15.92 -3.49
N GLY A 21 -7.01 15.76 -3.60
CA GLY A 21 -7.78 16.08 -4.79
C GLY A 21 -7.76 14.94 -5.82
N GLU A 22 -6.60 14.58 -6.34
CA GLU A 22 -6.49 13.54 -7.39
C GLU A 22 -6.10 12.17 -6.84
N ASN A 23 -5.54 12.12 -5.63
CA ASN A 23 -5.03 10.89 -5.03
C ASN A 23 -5.35 10.80 -3.54
N TRP A 24 -5.50 9.56 -3.07
CA TRP A 24 -5.37 9.19 -1.68
C TRP A 24 -3.94 8.75 -1.40
N LEU A 25 -3.36 9.30 -0.34
CA LEU A 25 -2.09 8.87 0.22
C LEU A 25 -2.36 8.10 1.50
N LEU A 26 -1.90 6.85 1.56
CA LEU A 26 -2.05 5.95 2.69
C LEU A 26 -0.65 5.64 3.25
N THR A 27 -0.42 5.95 4.52
CA THR A 27 0.81 5.57 5.22
C THR A 27 0.57 4.29 6.00
N LEU A 28 1.37 3.26 5.74
CA LEU A 28 1.24 1.94 6.34
C LEU A 28 2.50 1.59 7.10
N THR A 29 2.34 1.03 8.31
CA THR A 29 3.43 0.29 8.97
C THR A 29 3.24 -1.19 8.63
N LEU A 30 4.18 -1.79 7.90
CA LEU A 30 4.22 -3.22 7.62
C LEU A 30 4.51 -4.02 8.89
N ASP A 31 4.20 -5.32 8.88
CA ASP A 31 4.47 -6.19 10.03
C ASP A 31 5.95 -6.27 10.43
N GLY A 32 6.86 -6.05 9.47
CA GLY A 32 8.30 -5.94 9.72
C GLY A 32 8.74 -4.58 10.32
N GLY A 33 7.81 -3.69 10.65
CA GLY A 33 8.06 -2.36 11.20
C GLY A 33 8.41 -1.29 10.16
N GLN A 34 8.66 -1.67 8.91
CA GLN A 34 8.93 -0.74 7.82
C GLN A 34 7.70 0.10 7.48
N GLU A 35 7.88 1.39 7.26
CA GLU A 35 6.81 2.26 6.77
C GLU A 35 6.85 2.36 5.24
N ILE A 36 5.67 2.30 4.64
CA ILE A 36 5.47 2.50 3.20
C ILE A 36 4.39 3.54 2.93
N LEU A 37 4.49 4.18 1.77
CA LEU A 37 3.48 5.08 1.25
C LEU A 37 2.79 4.42 0.06
N VAL A 38 1.46 4.40 0.07
CA VAL A 38 0.64 3.92 -1.03
C VAL A 38 -0.16 5.08 -1.60
N CYS A 39 -0.08 5.25 -2.91
CA CYS A 39 -0.79 6.27 -3.65
C CYS A 39 -1.89 5.61 -4.48
N ILE A 40 -3.14 5.98 -4.23
CA ILE A 40 -4.31 5.45 -4.94
C ILE A 40 -4.97 6.60 -5.69
N PRO A 41 -5.09 6.54 -7.03
CA PRO A 41 -5.86 7.52 -7.80
C PRO A 41 -7.29 7.62 -7.28
N ALA A 42 -7.80 8.84 -7.10
CA ALA A 42 -9.13 9.09 -6.54
C ALA A 42 -10.24 8.38 -7.34
N ALA A 43 -10.09 8.28 -8.66
CA ALA A 43 -11.00 7.58 -9.55
C ALA A 43 -11.10 6.06 -9.30
N LEU A 44 -10.15 5.47 -8.56
CA LEU A 44 -10.08 4.06 -8.21
C LEU A 44 -10.18 3.82 -6.69
N ALA A 45 -10.38 4.87 -5.90
CA ALA A 45 -10.24 4.86 -4.45
C ALA A 45 -11.56 4.52 -3.72
N ASP A 46 -12.36 3.63 -4.28
CA ASP A 46 -13.57 3.15 -3.61
C ASP A 46 -13.21 2.52 -2.25
N GLY A 47 -13.91 2.92 -1.19
CA GLY A 47 -13.61 2.47 0.17
C GLY A 47 -12.49 3.22 0.92
N CYS A 48 -11.72 4.11 0.28
CA CYS A 48 -10.61 4.82 0.95
C CYS A 48 -11.08 5.88 1.97
N VAL A 49 -12.29 6.42 1.78
CA VAL A 49 -12.86 7.40 2.71
C VAL A 49 -13.27 6.74 4.04
N GLU A 50 -13.63 5.47 4.02
CA GLU A 50 -14.08 4.67 5.16
C GLU A 50 -12.92 4.05 5.96
N LEU A 51 -11.73 3.94 5.38
CA LEU A 51 -10.56 3.42 6.08
C LEU A 51 -10.24 4.23 7.34
N ALA A 52 -9.96 3.54 8.45
CA ALA A 52 -9.64 4.17 9.72
C ALA A 52 -8.16 3.97 10.10
N ALA A 53 -7.60 4.92 10.86
CA ALA A 53 -6.31 4.70 11.48
C ALA A 53 -6.33 3.45 12.37
N SER A 54 -5.19 2.77 12.48
CA SER A 54 -5.00 1.48 13.13
C SER A 54 -5.71 0.29 12.47
N GLN A 55 -6.41 0.49 11.36
CA GLN A 55 -7.02 -0.62 10.62
C GLN A 55 -5.95 -1.46 9.93
N ARG A 56 -6.09 -2.78 9.99
CA ARG A 56 -5.25 -3.71 9.25
C ARG A 56 -5.71 -3.79 7.80
N VAL A 57 -4.78 -3.66 6.86
CA VAL A 57 -5.07 -3.69 5.43
C VAL A 57 -3.97 -4.46 4.69
N THR A 58 -4.32 -4.98 3.52
CA THR A 58 -3.38 -5.58 2.57
C THR A 58 -3.33 -4.70 1.34
N VAL A 59 -2.14 -4.36 0.87
CA VAL A 59 -1.95 -3.66 -0.41
C VAL A 59 -1.30 -4.57 -1.42
N TYR A 60 -1.70 -4.38 -2.68
CA TYR A 60 -1.28 -5.24 -3.78
C TYR A 60 -0.55 -4.43 -4.85
N ALA A 61 0.53 -4.99 -5.38
CA ALA A 61 1.22 -4.45 -6.53
C ALA A 61 1.57 -5.60 -7.51
N PRO A 62 1.46 -5.39 -8.82
CA PRO A 62 1.88 -6.39 -9.79
C PRO A 62 3.41 -6.56 -9.75
N ALA A 63 3.92 -7.80 -9.73
CA ALA A 63 5.35 -8.08 -9.61
C ALA A 63 6.18 -7.42 -10.71
N GLN A 64 5.63 -7.29 -11.93
CA GLN A 64 6.26 -6.59 -13.05
C GLN A 64 6.51 -5.08 -12.81
N LYS A 65 5.92 -4.48 -11.77
CA LYS A 65 6.15 -3.08 -11.36
C LYS A 65 7.05 -2.97 -10.12
N VAL A 66 7.56 -4.09 -9.61
CA VAL A 66 8.51 -4.11 -8.51
C VAL A 66 9.91 -3.95 -9.06
N HIS A 67 10.63 -2.99 -8.51
CA HIS A 67 12.01 -2.70 -8.89
C HIS A 67 12.94 -3.17 -7.77
N VAL A 68 13.92 -4.01 -8.12
CA VAL A 68 14.99 -4.40 -7.20
C VAL A 68 16.08 -3.35 -7.26
N LEU A 69 16.44 -2.78 -6.12
CA LEU A 69 17.56 -1.85 -6.02
C LEU A 69 18.88 -2.63 -5.87
N PRO A 70 19.89 -2.43 -6.75
CA PRO A 70 21.17 -3.08 -6.62
C PRO A 70 21.86 -2.71 -5.30
N GLY A 71 22.36 -3.70 -4.55
CA GLY A 71 23.04 -3.50 -3.26
C GLY A 71 22.15 -3.72 -2.02
N ALA A 72 20.86 -4.03 -2.19
CA ALA A 72 19.96 -4.39 -1.10
C ALA A 72 20.03 -5.88 -0.68
N MET A 73 21.10 -6.59 -1.05
CA MET A 73 21.41 -7.89 -0.44
C MET A 73 22.37 -7.65 0.73
N ALA A 74 21.84 -7.79 1.94
CA ALA A 74 22.63 -8.13 3.12
C ALA A 74 22.54 -9.64 3.34
#